data_AF-A0A5N5E3X6-F1
#
_entry.id   AF-A0A5N5E3X6-F1
#
_cell.length_a   1.000
_cell.length_b   1.000
_cell.length_c   1.000
_cell.angle_alpha   90.00
_cell.angle_beta   90.00
_cell.angle_gamma   90.00
#
_symmetry.space_group_name_H-M   'P 1'
#
loop_
_entity.id
_entity.type
_entity.pdbx_description
1 polymer ?
#
loop_
_entity_poly.entity_id
_entity_poly.type
_entity_poly.pdbx_seq_one_letter_code
_entity_poly.pdbx_strand_id
1 'polypeptide(L)'
;SYAPELDIVSTVLEGMVIKPRTFMETTDSSVGAGFGFATLLGLEPWYPEMKLNDKLNPVGRVIADVYRGECQMPAYFTLPFVPLASLFAPGIDPITEPSFQRAYDDNVLGHGAPASKVLITSCAKDDSPMSLVPAADARELADTYRSRGTDVSYQPTDCSMDRAVADPYGWGTDLFGMQTIDWIAHNFDN
;
A
#
# COMPACT_ATOMS: atom_id res chain seq x y z
N SER A 1 7.28 16.13 14.10
CA SER A 1 7.41 16.33 15.56
C SER A 1 8.30 15.28 16.23
N TYR A 2 8.46 14.07 15.68
CA TYR A 2 9.26 13.00 16.30
C TYR A 2 10.78 13.18 16.19
N ALA A 3 11.29 13.58 15.02
CA ALA A 3 12.72 13.77 14.75
C ALA A 3 12.98 15.12 14.05
N PRO A 4 12.79 16.26 14.74
CA PRO A 4 12.92 17.60 14.16
C PRO A 4 14.35 17.97 13.75
N GLU A 5 15.36 17.23 14.22
CA GLU A 5 16.76 17.40 13.87
C GLU A 5 17.14 16.88 12.47
N LEU A 6 16.27 16.08 11.85
CA LEU A 6 16.51 15.56 10.51
C LEU A 6 16.20 16.64 9.47
N ASP A 7 17.22 16.99 8.69
CA ASP A 7 17.08 17.87 7.53
C ASP A 7 16.60 17.07 6.31
N ILE A 8 15.29 16.85 6.25
CA ILE A 8 14.66 16.11 5.15
C ILE A 8 14.54 17.06 3.95
N VAL A 9 15.38 16.87 2.93
CA VAL A 9 15.38 17.69 1.71
C VAL A 9 14.26 17.31 0.72
N SER A 10 14.01 16.01 0.58
CA SER A 10 12.99 15.48 -0.32
C SER A 10 12.46 14.13 0.15
N THR A 11 11.32 13.72 -0.38
CA THR A 11 10.67 12.44 -0.09
C THR A 11 10.04 11.89 -1.35
N VAL A 12 10.23 10.59 -1.60
CA VAL A 12 9.56 9.87 -2.69
C VAL A 12 8.59 8.87 -2.08
N LEU A 13 7.34 8.90 -2.54
CA LEU A 13 6.28 7.97 -2.15
C LEU A 13 5.84 7.21 -3.40
N GLU A 14 6.14 5.91 -3.45
CA GLU A 14 5.89 5.04 -4.62
C GLU A 14 4.95 3.91 -4.25
N GLY A 15 3.88 3.72 -5.03
CA GLY A 15 2.97 2.59 -4.83
C GLY A 15 2.44 2.47 -3.39
N MET A 16 2.31 3.60 -2.70
CA MET A 16 2.05 3.62 -1.26
C MET A 16 0.59 3.31 -0.94
N VAL A 17 0.39 2.50 0.11
CA VAL A 17 -0.92 2.33 0.76
C VAL A 17 -1.23 3.58 1.57
N ILE A 18 -2.10 4.44 1.04
CA ILE A 18 -2.43 5.74 1.66
C ILE A 18 -3.62 5.60 2.60
N LYS A 19 -4.62 4.82 2.20
CA LYS A 19 -5.81 4.52 2.98
C LYS A 19 -5.92 3.00 3.11
N PRO A 20 -5.71 2.43 4.30
CA PRO A 20 -5.78 0.99 4.49
C PRO A 20 -7.12 0.38 4.05
N ARG A 21 -8.25 1.07 4.28
CA ARG A 21 -9.58 0.56 3.88
C ARG A 21 -9.72 0.33 2.38
N THR A 22 -9.45 1.35 1.57
CA THR A 22 -9.56 1.26 0.11
C THR A 22 -8.55 0.26 -0.46
N PHE A 23 -7.38 0.13 0.17
CA PHE A 23 -6.43 -0.93 -0.14
C PHE A 23 -6.98 -2.33 0.14
N MET A 24 -7.63 -2.54 1.29
CA MET A 24 -8.28 -3.82 1.60
C MET A 24 -9.42 -4.15 0.62
N GLU A 25 -10.20 -3.14 0.20
CA GLU A 25 -11.23 -3.28 -0.84
C GLU A 25 -10.63 -3.64 -2.21
N THR A 26 -9.47 -3.06 -2.56
CA THR A 26 -8.79 -3.30 -3.85
C THR A 26 -8.08 -4.65 -3.91
N THR A 27 -7.56 -5.09 -2.77
CA THR A 27 -6.86 -6.38 -2.67
C THR A 27 -7.81 -7.55 -2.49
N ASP A 28 -9.01 -7.33 -1.96
CA ASP A 28 -9.99 -8.39 -1.81
C ASP A 28 -10.33 -9.05 -3.14
N SER A 29 -10.26 -10.38 -3.17
CA SER A 29 -10.57 -11.18 -4.36
C SER A 29 -9.74 -10.84 -5.61
N SER A 30 -8.60 -10.14 -5.47
CA SER A 30 -7.68 -9.80 -6.56
C SER A 30 -6.34 -10.51 -6.42
N VAL A 31 -5.41 -10.27 -7.35
CA VAL A 31 -4.02 -10.77 -7.24
C VAL A 31 -3.35 -10.29 -5.94
N GLY A 32 -3.84 -9.17 -5.38
CA GLY A 32 -3.35 -8.55 -4.15
C GLY A 32 -3.85 -9.17 -2.84
N ALA A 33 -4.74 -10.17 -2.84
CA ALA A 33 -5.38 -10.64 -1.61
C ALA A 33 -4.38 -11.11 -0.53
N GLY A 34 -3.25 -11.71 -0.92
CA GLY A 34 -2.20 -12.04 0.05
C GLY A 34 -1.56 -10.80 0.71
N PHE A 35 -1.43 -9.69 -0.01
CA PHE A 35 -0.95 -8.42 0.56
C PHE A 35 -1.96 -7.82 1.54
N GLY A 36 -3.25 -7.90 1.23
CA GLY A 36 -4.32 -7.53 2.15
C GLY A 36 -4.27 -8.35 3.44
N PHE A 37 -4.13 -9.67 3.32
CA PHE A 37 -4.01 -10.57 4.47
C PHE A 37 -2.74 -10.28 5.31
N ALA A 38 -1.60 -10.10 4.65
CA ALA A 38 -0.35 -9.75 5.31
C ALA A 38 -0.42 -8.42 6.07
N THR A 39 -1.16 -7.43 5.53
CA THR A 39 -1.37 -6.14 6.19
C THR A 39 -2.07 -6.32 7.54
N LEU A 40 -3.09 -7.17 7.61
CA LEU A 40 -3.77 -7.49 8.87
C LEU A 40 -2.81 -8.11 9.90
N LEU A 41 -1.97 -9.05 9.46
CA LEU A 41 -0.98 -9.71 10.31
C LEU A 41 0.09 -8.73 10.80
N GLY A 42 0.50 -7.76 9.98
CA GLY A 42 1.45 -6.71 10.36
C GLY A 42 0.87 -5.70 11.36
N LEU A 43 -0.44 -5.46 11.32
CA LEU A 43 -1.15 -4.57 12.25
C LEU A 43 -1.41 -5.24 13.61
N GLU A 44 -1.65 -6.55 13.65
CA GLU A 44 -2.03 -7.29 14.86
C GLU A 44 -1.15 -6.99 16.10
N PRO A 45 0.20 -6.94 16.02
CA PRO A 45 1.05 -6.66 17.18
C PRO A 45 0.84 -5.26 17.79
N TRP A 46 0.39 -4.29 16.99
CA TRP A 46 0.21 -2.89 17.39
C TRP A 46 -1.24 -2.58 17.80
N TYR A 47 -2.19 -3.40 17.36
CA TYR A 47 -3.62 -3.25 17.61
C TYR A 47 -4.19 -4.56 18.20
N PRO A 48 -3.81 -4.93 19.45
CA PRO A 48 -4.21 -6.20 20.06
C PRO A 48 -5.74 -6.34 20.23
N GLU A 49 -6.48 -5.23 20.23
CA GLU A 49 -7.95 -5.22 20.19
C GLU A 49 -8.53 -5.91 18.96
N MET A 50 -7.78 -5.99 17.85
CA MET A 50 -8.16 -6.71 16.66
C MET A 50 -8.39 -8.20 16.96
N LYS A 51 -7.65 -8.80 17.91
CA LYS A 51 -7.72 -10.24 18.21
C LYS A 51 -7.78 -11.09 16.95
N LEU A 52 -6.90 -10.80 15.99
CA LEU A 52 -7.01 -11.30 14.61
C LEU A 52 -7.09 -12.83 14.58
N ASN A 53 -6.21 -13.53 15.32
CA ASN A 53 -6.24 -15.00 15.42
C ASN A 53 -7.58 -15.59 15.92
N ASP A 54 -8.29 -14.91 16.81
CA ASP A 54 -9.60 -15.39 17.30
C ASP A 54 -10.66 -15.33 16.20
N LYS A 55 -10.51 -14.41 15.24
CA LYS A 55 -11.42 -14.18 14.12
C LYS A 55 -11.10 -15.02 12.89
N LEU A 56 -9.89 -15.56 12.78
CA LEU A 56 -9.51 -16.46 11.69
C LEU A 56 -10.16 -17.83 11.86
N ASN A 57 -10.59 -18.41 10.74
CA ASN A 57 -10.97 -19.82 10.69
C ASN A 57 -9.72 -20.73 10.70
N PRO A 58 -9.85 -22.06 10.86
CA PRO A 58 -8.69 -22.95 10.94
C PRO A 58 -7.73 -22.85 9.75
N VAL A 59 -8.24 -22.65 8.54
CA VAL A 59 -7.40 -22.49 7.33
C VAL A 59 -6.67 -21.15 7.37
N GLY A 60 -7.38 -20.06 7.69
CA GLY A 60 -6.78 -18.73 7.86
C GLY A 60 -5.68 -18.71 8.93
N ARG A 61 -5.84 -19.45 10.03
CA ARG A 61 -4.79 -19.57 11.06
C ARG A 61 -3.53 -20.25 10.54
N VAL A 62 -3.67 -21.36 9.82
CA VAL A 62 -2.52 -22.07 9.24
C VAL A 62 -1.78 -21.16 8.25
N ILE A 63 -2.51 -20.42 7.41
CA ILE A 63 -1.91 -19.49 6.46
C ILE A 63 -1.24 -18.32 7.19
N ALA A 64 -1.87 -17.80 8.24
CA ALA A 64 -1.28 -16.74 9.07
C ALA A 64 0.06 -17.17 9.69
N ASP A 65 0.14 -18.41 10.19
CA ASP A 65 1.38 -18.95 10.77
C ASP A 65 2.49 -19.07 9.72
N VAL A 66 2.17 -19.47 8.48
CA VAL A 66 3.12 -19.44 7.37
C VAL A 66 3.56 -18.01 7.07
N TYR A 67 2.63 -17.07 6.90
CA TYR A 67 2.94 -15.69 6.55
C TYR A 67 3.83 -15.00 7.58
N ARG A 68 3.63 -15.28 8.88
CA ARG A 68 4.48 -14.73 9.96
C ARG A 68 5.92 -15.23 9.91
N GLY A 69 6.16 -16.39 9.30
CA GLY A 69 7.49 -16.98 9.15
C GLY A 69 8.20 -16.64 7.84
N GLU A 70 7.52 -15.98 6.90
CA GLU A 70 7.98 -15.77 5.54
C GLU A 70 8.16 -14.28 5.20
N CYS A 71 9.01 -14.00 4.22
CA CYS A 71 9.04 -12.69 3.57
C CYS A 71 7.89 -12.57 2.54
N GLN A 72 7.70 -11.36 1.98
CA GLN A 72 6.69 -11.11 0.94
C GLN A 72 6.72 -12.15 -0.20
N MET A 73 7.91 -12.46 -0.72
CA MET A 73 8.10 -13.48 -1.73
C MET A 73 8.55 -14.80 -1.10
N PRO A 74 7.89 -15.94 -1.38
CA PRO A 74 6.76 -16.12 -2.29
C PRO A 74 5.38 -15.98 -1.64
N ALA A 75 5.32 -15.81 -0.32
CA ALA A 75 4.11 -16.03 0.48
C ALA A 75 2.90 -15.23 0.00
N TYR A 76 3.03 -13.94 -0.28
CA TYR A 76 1.88 -13.07 -0.57
C TYR A 76 1.24 -13.38 -1.94
N PHE A 77 1.95 -14.13 -2.80
CA PHE A 77 1.46 -14.58 -4.11
C PHE A 77 0.78 -15.96 -4.06
N THR A 78 0.56 -16.52 -2.86
CA THR A 78 -0.11 -17.82 -2.68
C THR A 78 -1.63 -17.72 -2.54
N LEU A 79 -2.17 -16.51 -2.37
CA LEU A 79 -3.61 -16.26 -2.22
C LEU A 79 -4.25 -15.45 -3.36
N PRO A 80 -3.80 -15.52 -4.63
CA PRO A 80 -4.40 -14.70 -5.67
C PRO A 80 -5.89 -15.06 -5.82
N PHE A 81 -6.73 -14.03 -5.89
CA PHE A 81 -8.19 -14.12 -6.06
C PHE A 81 -8.95 -14.78 -4.91
N VAL A 82 -8.30 -15.04 -3.76
CA VAL A 82 -9.00 -15.53 -2.56
C VAL A 82 -9.76 -14.37 -1.91
N PRO A 83 -11.09 -14.45 -1.73
CA PRO A 83 -11.82 -13.46 -0.95
C PRO A 83 -11.30 -13.47 0.49
N LEU A 84 -10.90 -12.32 1.02
CA LEU A 84 -10.27 -12.20 2.34
C LEU A 84 -11.17 -12.75 3.43
N ALA A 85 -12.48 -12.48 3.37
CA ALA A 85 -13.48 -13.00 4.31
C ALA A 85 -13.50 -14.54 4.39
N SER A 86 -13.06 -15.26 3.35
CA SER A 86 -12.97 -16.72 3.36
C SER A 86 -11.90 -17.28 4.31
N LEU A 87 -10.97 -16.44 4.79
CA LEU A 87 -9.95 -16.78 5.79
C LEU A 87 -10.45 -16.58 7.23
N PHE A 88 -11.63 -15.99 7.40
CA PHE A 88 -12.21 -15.64 8.68
C PHE A 88 -13.34 -16.59 9.07
N ALA A 89 -13.74 -16.55 10.34
CA ALA A 89 -14.92 -17.23 10.83
C ALA A 89 -16.19 -16.69 10.11
N PRO A 90 -17.26 -17.51 9.96
CA PRO A 90 -18.45 -17.09 9.23
C PRO A 90 -19.03 -15.77 9.73
N GLY A 91 -19.32 -14.86 8.80
CA GLY A 91 -19.92 -13.55 9.09
C GLY A 91 -18.91 -12.45 9.45
N ILE A 92 -17.62 -12.74 9.47
CA ILE A 92 -16.57 -11.73 9.66
C ILE A 92 -16.02 -11.33 8.29
N ASP A 93 -16.16 -10.05 7.97
CA ASP A 93 -15.48 -9.41 6.85
C ASP A 93 -14.38 -8.50 7.41
N PRO A 94 -13.09 -8.75 7.11
CA PRO A 94 -11.99 -7.95 7.65
C PRO A 94 -12.02 -6.49 7.18
N ILE A 95 -12.69 -6.16 6.07
CA ILE A 95 -12.80 -4.77 5.59
C ILE A 95 -13.68 -3.96 6.53
N THR A 96 -14.78 -4.55 6.98
CA THR A 96 -15.84 -3.88 7.76
C THR A 96 -15.85 -4.25 9.25
N GLU A 97 -15.01 -5.20 9.68
CA GLU A 97 -14.90 -5.66 11.07
C GLU A 97 -14.62 -4.50 12.04
N PRO A 98 -15.54 -4.17 12.98
CA PRO A 98 -15.43 -2.98 13.83
C PRO A 98 -14.12 -2.89 14.63
N SER A 99 -13.58 -4.02 15.08
CA SER A 99 -12.32 -4.03 15.83
C SER A 99 -11.08 -3.68 15.00
N PHE A 100 -11.16 -3.68 13.66
CA PHE A 100 -10.02 -3.37 12.77
C PHE A 100 -10.01 -1.90 12.34
N GLN A 101 -11.14 -1.21 12.49
CA GLN A 101 -11.36 0.11 11.89
C GLN A 101 -10.42 1.15 12.46
N ARG A 102 -10.15 1.10 13.76
CA ARG A 102 -9.15 1.97 14.39
C ARG A 102 -7.76 1.80 13.77
N ALA A 103 -7.34 0.56 13.52
CA ALA A 103 -6.05 0.30 12.89
C ALA A 103 -5.97 0.87 11.47
N TYR A 104 -7.08 0.85 10.73
CA TYR A 104 -7.15 1.48 9.42
C TYR A 104 -7.10 3.01 9.50
N ASP A 105 -7.88 3.59 10.41
CA ASP A 105 -8.00 5.04 10.56
C ASP A 105 -6.69 5.66 11.08
N ASP A 106 -6.04 5.04 12.07
CA ASP A 106 -4.77 5.51 12.65
C ASP A 106 -3.61 5.48 11.62
N ASN A 107 -3.73 4.67 10.55
CA ASN A 107 -2.72 4.51 9.51
C ASN A 107 -3.05 5.25 8.19
N VAL A 108 -4.05 6.14 8.18
CA VAL A 108 -4.30 7.00 7.01
C VAL A 108 -3.16 8.00 6.85
N LEU A 109 -2.55 8.02 5.66
CA LEU A 109 -1.54 9.03 5.32
C LEU A 109 -2.23 10.33 4.88
N GLY A 110 -1.68 11.48 5.27
CA GLY A 110 -2.25 12.79 4.93
C GLY A 110 -2.71 13.64 6.13
N HIS A 111 -2.60 13.13 7.37
CA HIS A 111 -2.95 13.91 8.57
C HIS A 111 -2.06 15.15 8.75
N GLY A 112 -0.77 15.04 8.46
CA GLY A 112 0.17 16.17 8.34
C GLY A 112 0.69 16.29 6.91
N ALA A 113 1.26 17.44 6.55
CA ALA A 113 1.89 17.65 5.25
C ALA A 113 3.39 17.88 5.43
N PRO A 114 4.28 17.22 4.65
CA PRO A 114 5.72 17.47 4.72
C PRO A 114 6.07 18.91 4.35
N ALA A 115 7.10 19.48 4.99
CA ALA A 115 7.64 20.78 4.60
C ALA A 115 8.62 20.67 3.42
N SER A 116 9.20 19.48 3.23
CA SER A 116 10.13 19.15 2.14
C SER A 116 9.40 18.92 0.82
N LYS A 117 10.16 18.83 -0.27
CA LYS A 117 9.63 18.45 -1.59
C LYS A 117 9.17 17.00 -1.57
N VAL A 118 8.03 16.71 -2.19
CA VAL A 118 7.48 15.35 -2.26
C VAL A 118 7.25 14.94 -3.72
N LEU A 119 7.76 13.78 -4.10
CA LEU A 119 7.35 13.09 -5.32
C LEU A 119 6.37 11.96 -4.94
N ILE A 120 5.23 11.91 -5.61
CA ILE A 120 4.26 10.82 -5.48
C ILE A 120 4.12 10.14 -6.84
N THR A 121 4.28 8.82 -6.85
CA THR A 121 4.11 7.99 -8.05
C THR A 121 3.30 6.73 -7.73
N SER A 122 2.42 6.37 -8.65
CA SER A 122 1.60 5.14 -8.60
C SER A 122 1.12 4.82 -10.02
N CYS A 123 0.73 3.57 -10.25
CA CYS A 123 0.09 3.17 -11.50
C CYS A 123 -1.12 4.07 -11.78
N ALA A 124 -1.21 4.66 -12.96
CA ALA A 124 -2.10 5.80 -13.21
C ALA A 124 -3.59 5.45 -13.27
N LYS A 125 -3.89 4.27 -13.82
CA LYS A 125 -5.22 3.91 -14.34
C LYS A 125 -5.88 2.75 -13.63
N ASP A 126 -5.20 2.11 -12.68
CA ASP A 126 -5.64 0.89 -12.02
C ASP A 126 -6.06 -0.21 -13.01
N ASP A 127 -5.46 -0.20 -14.22
CA ASP A 127 -5.76 -1.09 -15.36
C ASP A 127 -4.80 -2.28 -15.43
N SER A 128 -3.93 -2.42 -14.45
CA SER A 128 -2.97 -3.51 -14.31
C SER A 128 -3.43 -4.49 -13.24
N PRO A 129 -3.33 -5.83 -13.46
CA PRO A 129 -3.54 -6.81 -12.40
C PRO A 129 -2.50 -6.70 -11.27
N MET A 130 -1.40 -5.98 -11.51
CA MET A 130 -0.36 -5.67 -10.53
C MET A 130 -0.57 -4.32 -9.82
N SER A 131 -1.64 -3.57 -10.13
CA SER A 131 -2.00 -2.35 -9.41
C SER A 131 -2.67 -2.73 -8.09
N LEU A 132 -1.89 -2.76 -7.01
CA LEU A 132 -2.37 -3.17 -5.69
C LEU A 132 -2.91 -2.01 -4.85
N VAL A 133 -2.53 -0.78 -5.20
CA VAL A 133 -2.93 0.45 -4.50
C VAL A 133 -3.78 1.32 -5.42
N PRO A 134 -4.89 1.91 -4.92
CA PRO A 134 -5.73 2.77 -5.74
C PRO A 134 -5.01 4.04 -6.18
N ALA A 135 -4.99 4.31 -7.49
CA ALA A 135 -4.44 5.55 -8.03
C ALA A 135 -5.20 6.80 -7.56
N ALA A 136 -6.49 6.66 -7.22
CA ALA A 136 -7.29 7.74 -6.66
C ALA A 136 -6.74 8.26 -5.33
N ASP A 137 -6.27 7.38 -4.46
CA ASP A 137 -5.74 7.77 -3.15
C ASP A 137 -4.43 8.55 -3.28
N ALA A 138 -3.57 8.17 -4.23
CA ALA A 138 -2.32 8.88 -4.52
C ALA A 138 -2.58 10.30 -5.04
N ARG A 139 -3.57 10.47 -5.93
CA ARG A 139 -4.01 11.78 -6.41
C ARG A 139 -4.55 12.65 -5.27
N GLU A 140 -5.42 12.09 -4.43
CA GLU A 140 -6.00 12.82 -3.31
C GLU A 140 -4.94 13.24 -2.26
N LEU A 141 -3.95 12.39 -1.98
CA LEU A 141 -2.84 12.75 -1.10
C LEU A 141 -2.02 13.90 -1.68
N ALA A 142 -1.72 13.85 -2.99
CA ALA A 142 -1.00 14.92 -3.67
C ALA A 142 -1.74 16.26 -3.55
N ASP A 143 -3.06 16.26 -3.77
CA ASP A 143 -3.89 17.46 -3.64
C ASP A 143 -3.97 17.94 -2.18
N THR A 144 -4.09 17.01 -1.23
CA THR A 144 -4.08 17.32 0.21
C THR A 144 -2.79 18.00 0.64
N TYR A 145 -1.63 17.49 0.23
CA TYR A 145 -0.33 18.08 0.52
C TYR A 145 -0.15 19.45 -0.14
N ARG A 146 -0.52 19.60 -1.42
CA ARG A 146 -0.49 20.90 -2.12
C ARG A 146 -1.35 21.94 -1.44
N SER A 147 -2.57 21.57 -1.01
CA SER A 147 -3.48 22.48 -0.31
C SER A 147 -2.92 23.01 1.01
N ARG A 148 -1.91 22.33 1.57
CA ARG A 148 -1.23 22.65 2.82
C ARG A 148 0.17 23.24 2.61
N GLY A 149 0.53 23.55 1.37
CA GLY A 149 1.75 24.27 1.02
C GLY A 149 2.98 23.39 0.75
N THR A 150 2.85 22.06 0.72
CA THR A 150 3.94 21.17 0.30
C THR A 150 4.19 21.32 -1.19
N ASP A 151 5.46 21.37 -1.60
CA ASP A 151 5.86 21.27 -3.00
C ASP A 151 5.75 19.81 -3.47
N VAL A 152 4.67 19.48 -4.20
CA VAL A 152 4.38 18.11 -4.64
C VAL A 152 4.48 17.96 -6.15
N SER A 153 5.40 17.11 -6.58
CA SER A 153 5.44 16.51 -7.91
C SER A 153 4.59 15.23 -7.93
N TYR A 154 3.61 15.13 -8.83
CA TYR A 154 2.87 13.89 -9.06
C TYR A 154 3.24 13.35 -10.44
N GLN A 155 3.89 12.18 -10.48
CA GLN A 155 4.36 11.55 -11.71
C GLN A 155 3.79 10.13 -11.78
N PRO A 156 2.60 9.95 -12.37
CA PRO A 156 1.97 8.64 -12.44
C PRO A 156 2.72 7.73 -13.43
N THR A 157 2.80 6.44 -13.12
CA THR A 157 3.41 5.43 -14.00
C THR A 157 2.39 4.74 -14.89
N ASP A 158 2.86 4.21 -16.02
CA ASP A 158 2.07 3.33 -16.87
C ASP A 158 2.40 1.87 -16.52
N CYS A 159 1.45 1.19 -15.89
CA CYS A 159 1.60 -0.20 -15.47
C CYS A 159 0.78 -1.16 -16.36
N SER A 160 0.23 -0.66 -17.46
CA SER A 160 -0.64 -1.43 -18.35
C SER A 160 0.09 -2.64 -18.93
N MET A 161 -0.67 -3.70 -19.22
CA MET A 161 -0.11 -4.87 -19.90
C MET A 161 0.33 -4.56 -21.34
N ASP A 162 -0.24 -3.55 -21.98
CA ASP A 162 0.20 -3.06 -23.28
C ASP A 162 1.64 -2.55 -23.21
N ARG A 163 1.97 -1.76 -22.17
CA ARG A 163 3.35 -1.32 -21.92
C ARG A 163 4.25 -2.47 -21.51
N ALA A 164 3.76 -3.42 -20.71
CA ALA A 164 4.54 -4.62 -20.36
C ALA A 164 4.99 -5.41 -21.60
N VAL A 165 4.16 -5.45 -22.66
CA VAL A 165 4.49 -6.10 -23.92
C VAL A 165 5.37 -5.22 -24.82
N ALA A 166 5.05 -3.93 -24.94
CA ALA A 166 5.73 -3.03 -25.86
C ALA A 166 7.10 -2.53 -25.35
N ASP A 167 7.24 -2.36 -24.04
CA ASP A 167 8.41 -1.84 -23.34
C ASP A 167 8.55 -2.52 -21.95
N PRO A 168 8.97 -3.80 -21.91
CA PRO A 168 9.09 -4.55 -20.65
C PRO A 168 10.11 -3.96 -19.69
N TYR A 169 11.14 -3.28 -20.20
CA TYR A 169 12.12 -2.60 -19.35
C TYR A 169 11.49 -1.39 -18.67
N GLY A 170 10.84 -0.49 -19.42
CA GLY A 170 10.15 0.68 -18.89
C GLY A 170 9.02 0.30 -17.93
N TRP A 171 8.23 -0.73 -18.27
CA TRP A 171 7.21 -1.27 -17.37
C TRP A 171 7.81 -1.81 -16.07
N GLY A 172 8.94 -2.54 -16.15
CA GLY A 172 9.64 -3.06 -14.99
C GLY A 172 10.20 -1.94 -14.10
N THR A 173 10.83 -0.93 -14.69
CA THR A 173 11.34 0.23 -13.93
C THR A 173 10.20 0.96 -13.23
N ASP A 174 9.07 1.18 -13.93
CA ASP A 174 7.87 1.84 -13.40
C ASP A 174 7.22 1.06 -12.26
N LEU A 175 7.15 -0.27 -12.39
CA LEU A 175 6.56 -1.15 -11.37
C LEU A 175 7.40 -1.19 -10.08
N PHE A 176 8.73 -1.10 -10.20
CA PHE A 176 9.66 -1.16 -9.07
C PHE A 176 10.14 0.21 -8.59
N GLY A 177 9.65 1.32 -9.15
CA GLY A 177 10.00 2.67 -8.70
C GLY A 177 11.38 3.18 -9.12
N MET A 178 12.06 2.48 -10.03
CA MET A 178 13.43 2.85 -10.40
C MET A 178 13.51 4.18 -11.17
N GLN A 179 12.40 4.65 -11.75
CA GLN A 179 12.29 5.90 -12.49
C GLN A 179 12.45 7.16 -11.63
N THR A 180 12.37 7.05 -10.30
CA THR A 180 12.39 8.21 -9.40
C THR A 180 13.78 8.54 -8.84
N ILE A 181 14.78 7.70 -9.10
CA ILE A 181 16.15 7.86 -8.58
C ILE A 181 16.79 9.18 -9.06
N ASP A 182 16.58 9.55 -10.33
CA ASP A 182 17.13 10.82 -10.85
C ASP A 182 16.49 12.03 -10.16
N TRP A 183 15.20 11.95 -9.80
CA TRP A 183 14.50 13.03 -9.10
C TRP A 183 15.01 13.19 -7.67
N ILE A 184 15.22 12.08 -6.94
CA ILE A 184 15.73 12.18 -5.57
C ILE A 184 17.17 12.69 -5.55
N ALA A 185 18.02 12.23 -6.48
CA ALA A 185 19.40 12.68 -6.60
C ALA A 185 19.49 14.18 -6.92
N HIS A 186 18.69 14.66 -7.87
CA HIS A 186 18.66 16.08 -8.24
C HIS A 186 18.28 17.00 -7.08
N ASN A 187 17.39 16.56 -6.17
CA ASN A 187 16.97 17.36 -5.01
C ASN A 187 17.90 17.20 -3.79
N PHE A 188 18.88 16.30 -3.85
CA PHE A 188 19.91 16.19 -2.81
C PHE A 188 21.08 17.15 -3.05
N ASP A 189 21.43 17.37 -4.31
CA ASP A 189 22.57 18.20 -4.72
C ASP A 189 22.26 19.72 -4.76
N ASN A 190 20.98 20.10 -4.66
CA ASN A 190 20.48 21.48 -4.78
C ASN A 190 19.65 21.90 -3.56
#